data_AF-A0A968A4V4-F1
#
_entry.id   AF-A0A968A4V4-F1
#
_cell.length_a   1.000
_cell.length_b   1.000
_cell.length_c   1.000
_cell.angle_alpha   90.00
_cell.angle_beta   90.00
_cell.angle_gamma   90.00
#
_symmetry.space_group_name_H-M   'P 1'
#
loop_
_entity.id
_entity.type
_entity.pdbx_description
1 polymer ?
#
loop_
_entity_poly.entity_id
_entity_poly.type
_entity_poly.pdbx_seq_one_letter_code
_entity_poly.pdbx_strand_id
1 'polypeptide(L)' 'DGNGHSHVRAALQGASFTVPISGNRLTLGTWQQIIHIDFDNRSRNRELILQVIGE' A
#
# COMPACT_ATOMS: atom_id res chain seq x y z
N ASP A 1 8.09 20.96 7.17
CA ASP A 1 7.14 19.85 7.37
C ASP A 1 7.37 18.98 8.60
N GLY A 2 8.59 18.75 9.07
CA GLY A 2 8.81 17.96 10.29
C GLY A 2 8.43 16.48 10.15
N ASN A 3 8.27 16.00 8.93
CA ASN A 3 7.85 14.64 8.58
C ASN A 3 8.96 13.85 7.87
N GLY A 4 10.24 14.25 8.05
CA GLY A 4 11.37 13.53 7.46
C GLY A 4 11.40 12.05 7.86
N HIS A 5 10.95 11.72 9.07
CA HIS A 5 10.77 10.33 9.53
C HIS A 5 9.74 9.56 8.70
N SER A 6 8.71 10.23 8.19
CA SER A 6 7.67 9.65 7.34
C SER A 6 8.26 9.23 5.99
N HIS A 7 9.14 10.06 5.41
CA HIS A 7 9.85 9.74 4.17
C HIS A 7 10.73 8.48 4.32
N VAL A 8 11.51 8.40 5.41
CA VAL A 8 12.38 7.24 5.66
C VAL A 8 11.56 5.96 5.84
N ARG A 9 10.45 6.01 6.59
CA ARG A 9 9.56 4.85 6.80
C ARG A 9 8.87 4.42 5.51
N ALA A 10 8.37 5.36 4.72
CA ALA A 10 7.73 5.07 3.44
C ALA A 10 8.72 4.43 2.45
N ALA A 11 9.95 4.94 2.39
CA ALA A 11 11.01 4.37 1.56
C ALA A 11 11.39 2.94 1.97
N LEU A 12 11.41 2.66 3.28
CA LEU A 12 11.70 1.32 3.81
C LEU A 12 10.56 0.32 3.54
N GLN A 13 9.31 0.74 3.70
CA GLN A 13 8.14 -0.13 3.51
C GLN A 13 7.82 -0.38 2.03
N GLY A 14 8.14 0.57 1.16
CA GLY A 14 7.73 0.58 -0.24
C GLY A 14 6.38 1.28 -0.44
N ALA A 15 6.27 2.04 -1.53
CA ALA A 15 5.07 2.82 -1.86
C ALA A 15 3.97 1.98 -2.57
N SER A 16 4.30 0.79 -3.05
CA SER A 16 3.40 -0.07 -3.80
C SER A 16 3.81 -1.54 -3.70
N PHE A 17 2.87 -2.43 -3.97
CA PHE A 17 3.12 -3.85 -4.13
C PHE A 17 2.08 -4.45 -5.09
N THR A 18 2.34 -5.68 -5.54
CA THR A 18 1.45 -6.41 -6.44
C THR A 18 0.89 -7.64 -5.74
N VAL A 19 -0.38 -7.94 -5.96
CA VAL A 19 -1.04 -9.17 -5.51
C VAL A 19 -1.55 -9.93 -6.74
N PRO A 20 -1.22 -11.22 -6.92
CA PRO A 20 -1.78 -12.02 -7.99
C PRO A 20 -3.30 -12.17 -7.85
N ILE A 21 -3.99 -12.25 -8.99
CA ILE A 21 -5.41 -12.58 -9.07
C ILE A 21 -5.53 -13.95 -9.72
N SER A 22 -6.26 -14.87 -9.09
CA SER A 22 -6.54 -16.19 -9.64
C SER A 22 -7.97 -16.62 -9.28
N GLY A 23 -8.70 -17.17 -10.25
CA GLY A 23 -10.10 -17.59 -10.05
C GLY A 23 -10.99 -16.47 -9.51
N ASN A 24 -10.83 -15.25 -10.04
CA ASN A 24 -11.54 -14.03 -9.61
C ASN A 24 -11.34 -13.64 -8.14
N ARG A 25 -10.22 -14.06 -7.51
CA ARG A 25 -9.89 -13.72 -6.12
C ARG A 25 -8.43 -13.28 -6.00
N LEU A 26 -8.18 -12.34 -5.08
CA LEU A 26 -6.82 -12.00 -4.67
C LEU A 26 -6.16 -13.21 -4.01
N THR A 27 -4.96 -13.57 -4.45
CA THR A 27 -4.17 -14.66 -3.88
C THR A 27 -3.47 -14.18 -2.60
N LEU A 28 -4.23 -14.09 -1.52
CA LEU A 28 -3.73 -13.78 -0.17
C LEU A 28 -3.71 -15.05 0.68
N GLY A 29 -2.66 -15.21 1.49
CA GLY A 29 -2.62 -16.23 2.54
C GLY A 29 -3.61 -15.91 3.68
N THR A 30 -3.89 -16.92 4.51
CA THR A 30 -4.89 -16.84 5.60
C THR A 30 -4.76 -15.61 6.50
N TRP A 31 -3.53 -15.11 6.68
CA TRP A 31 -3.21 -14.00 7.57
C TRP A 31 -2.73 -12.73 6.85
N GLN A 32 -2.70 -12.72 5.52
CA GLN A 32 -2.30 -11.54 4.76
C GLN A 32 -3.48 -10.58 4.62
N GLN A 33 -3.21 -9.29 4.80
CA GLN A 33 -4.16 -8.20 4.62
C GLN A 33 -3.49 -7.08 3.83
N ILE A 34 -4.27 -6.43 2.97
CA ILE A 34 -3.85 -5.20 2.28
C ILE A 34 -4.18 -4.04 3.20
N ILE A 35 -3.15 -3.33 3.66
CA ILE A 35 -3.30 -2.18 4.56
C ILE A 35 -2.59 -0.96 3.98
N HIS A 36 -3.19 0.21 4.23
CA HIS A 36 -2.54 1.50 3.98
C HIS A 36 -2.06 2.07 5.32
N ILE A 37 -0.81 2.53 5.36
CA ILE A 37 -0.20 3.13 6.55
C ILE A 37 0.20 4.57 6.21
N ASP A 38 -0.43 5.55 6.84
CA ASP A 38 -0.04 6.95 6.73
C ASP A 38 0.97 7.30 7.82
N PHE A 39 2.20 7.61 7.42
CA PHE A 39 3.26 7.99 8.35
C PHE A 39 3.36 9.51 8.58
N ASP A 40 2.58 10.34 7.88
CA ASP A 40 2.68 11.80 7.99
C ASP A 40 2.20 12.29 9.35
N ASN A 41 2.70 13.43 9.77
CA ASN A 41 2.45 13.98 11.10
C ASN A 41 1.17 14.82 11.20
N ARG A 42 0.32 14.80 10.15
CA ARG A 42 -0.95 15.52 10.07
C ARG A 42 -1.90 14.82 9.11
N SER A 43 -3.20 15.03 9.31
CA SER A 43 -4.24 14.50 8.41
C SER A 43 -4.13 15.10 7.01
N ARG A 44 -4.36 14.26 6.00
CA ARG A 44 -4.34 14.62 4.57
C ARG A 44 -5.34 13.73 3.83
N ASN A 45 -5.77 14.20 2.67
CA ASN A 45 -6.44 13.33 1.70
C ASN A 45 -5.38 12.49 0.99
N ARG A 46 -5.54 11.16 1.02
CA ARG A 46 -4.66 10.20 0.36
C ARG A 46 -5.39 9.54 -0.79
N GLU A 47 -4.69 9.37 -1.89
CA GLU A 47 -5.19 8.67 -3.07
C GLU A 47 -4.48 7.33 -3.18
N LEU A 48 -5.25 6.25 -3.37
CA LEU A 48 -4.72 4.91 -3.62
C LEU A 48 -5.04 4.53 -5.06
N ILE A 49 -4.00 4.27 -5.84
CA ILE A 49 -4.14 3.85 -7.24
C ILE A 49 -4.16 2.33 -7.31
N LEU A 50 -5.20 1.77 -7.91
CA LEU A 50 -5.32 0.35 -8.17
C LEU A 50 -5.17 0.11 -9.67
N GLN A 51 -4.19 -0.69 -10.05
CA GLN A 51 -3.99 -1.12 -11.43
C GLN A 51 -4.18 -2.64 -11.51
N VAL A 52 -5.05 -3.06 -12.42
CA VAL A 52 -5.33 -4.48 -12.70
C VAL A 52 -4.87 -4.77 -14.12
N ILE A 53 -4.10 -5.84 -14.29
CA ILE A 53 -3.54 -6.28 -15.57
C ILE A 53 -3.80 -7.79 -15.68
N GLY A 54 -4.39 -8.22 -16.79
CA GLY A 54 -4.76 -9.62 -17.03
C GLY A 54 -5.84 -9.74 -18.10
N GLU A 55 -6.24 -10.98 -18.41
CA GLU A 55 -7.38 -11.34 -19.26
C GLU A 55 -8.55 -11.88 -18.43
#